data_AF-A0A0V8JFW0-F1
#
_entry.id   AF-A0A0V8JFW0-F1
#
_cell.length_a   1.000
_cell.length_b   1.000
_cell.length_c   1.000
_cell.angle_alpha   90.00
_cell.angle_beta   90.00
_cell.angle_gamma   90.00
#
_symmetry.space_group_name_H-M   'P 1'
#
loop_
_entity.id
_entity.type
_entity.pdbx_description
1 polymer ?
#
loop_
_entity_poly.entity_id
_entity_poly.type
_entity_poly.pdbx_seq_one_letter_code
_entity_poly.pdbx_strand_id
1 'polypeptide(L)'
;MDYLYWTLIILSFLFAFAGLIYPILPGALFLVLGFVLYGLFYSFHSYTIFFIVVQSVLLASLFVVDYVSNLYGVKRRGGSKAAIWGSTIGLLVGPFVIPVAGIIAGPFIGAFLAELVIGRKSPMDAFRVGVGSVLGFLGGTVVKIVIQLIMIGYFLYVVL
;
A
#
# COMPACT_ATOMS: atom_id res chain seq x y z
N MET A 1 -32.73 4.94 -3.87
CA MET A 1 -31.50 5.72 -3.61
C MET A 1 -30.47 4.91 -2.85
N ASP A 2 -30.88 4.01 -1.94
CA ASP A 2 -29.95 3.18 -1.16
C ASP A 2 -28.99 2.32 -1.98
N TYR A 3 -29.47 1.66 -3.03
CA TYR A 3 -28.61 0.86 -3.92
C TYR A 3 -27.51 1.70 -4.58
N LEU A 4 -27.79 2.97 -4.91
CA LEU A 4 -26.81 3.88 -5.50
C LEU A 4 -25.75 4.27 -4.46
N TYR A 5 -26.16 4.61 -3.24
CA TYR A 5 -25.25 5.00 -2.16
C TYR A 5 -24.31 3.86 -1.77
N TRP A 6 -24.85 2.65 -1.56
CA TRP A 6 -24.02 1.47 -1.30
C TRP A 6 -23.08 1.15 -2.45
N THR A 7 -23.51 1.33 -3.70
CA THR A 7 -22.64 1.14 -4.87
C THR A 7 -21.43 2.09 -4.83
N LEU A 8 -21.62 3.37 -4.50
CA LEU A 8 -20.52 4.33 -4.39
C LEU A 8 -19.55 4.00 -3.24
N ILE A 9 -20.08 3.54 -2.10
CA ILE A 9 -19.28 3.12 -0.94
C ILE A 9 -18.45 1.88 -1.30
N ILE A 10 -19.07 0.87 -1.91
CA ILE A 10 -18.38 -0.35 -2.34
C ILE A 10 -17.33 -0.04 -3.40
N LEU A 11 -17.63 0.81 -4.39
CA LEU A 11 -16.66 1.24 -5.39
C LEU A 11 -15.45 1.93 -4.74
N SER A 12 -15.67 2.74 -3.70
CA SER A 12 -14.59 3.37 -2.93
C SER A 12 -13.69 2.32 -2.28
N PHE A 13 -14.25 1.29 -1.65
CA PHE A 13 -13.46 0.19 -1.09
C PHE A 13 -12.75 -0.64 -2.16
N LEU A 14 -13.37 -0.89 -3.31
CA LEU A 14 -12.72 -1.58 -4.43
C LEU A 14 -11.52 -0.77 -4.95
N PHE A 15 -11.63 0.55 -5.04
CA PHE A 15 -10.50 1.41 -5.38
C PHE A 15 -9.42 1.43 -4.29
N ALA A 16 -9.80 1.29 -3.01
CA ALA A 16 -8.83 1.15 -1.92
C ALA A 16 -7.97 -0.11 -2.07
N PHE A 17 -8.58 -1.24 -2.44
CA PHE A 17 -7.86 -2.48 -2.77
C PHE A 17 -7.07 -2.37 -4.07
N ALA A 18 -7.62 -1.72 -5.09
CA ALA A 18 -6.91 -1.47 -6.34
C ALA A 18 -5.63 -0.65 -6.08
N GLY A 19 -5.65 0.30 -5.13
CA GLY A 19 -4.47 1.06 -4.72
C GLY A 19 -3.39 0.26 -3.98
N LEU A 20 -3.70 -0.95 -3.49
CA LEU A 20 -2.67 -1.85 -2.98
C LEU A 20 -1.85 -2.49 -4.10
N ILE A 21 -2.49 -2.75 -5.25
CA ILE A 21 -1.85 -3.29 -6.45
C ILE A 21 -1.19 -2.16 -7.25
N TYR A 22 -1.90 -1.05 -7.43
CA TYR A 22 -1.45 0.16 -8.12
C TYR A 22 -1.07 1.22 -7.08
N PRO A 23 0.18 1.25 -6.59
CA PRO A 23 0.63 2.17 -5.54
C PRO A 23 0.56 3.65 -5.93
N ILE A 24 0.24 3.97 -7.18
CA ILE A 24 -0.07 5.34 -7.63
C ILE A 24 -1.40 5.82 -7.04
N LEU A 25 -2.36 4.91 -6.84
CA LEU A 25 -3.64 5.24 -6.24
C LEU A 25 -3.47 5.27 -4.71
N PRO A 26 -3.84 6.38 -4.05
CA PRO A 26 -3.75 6.48 -2.60
C PRO A 26 -4.86 5.65 -1.95
N GLY A 27 -4.65 4.33 -1.82
CA GLY A 27 -5.68 3.39 -1.36
C GLY A 27 -6.25 3.73 0.02
N ALA A 28 -5.42 4.27 0.92
CA ALA A 28 -5.84 4.78 2.22
C ALA A 28 -6.90 5.89 2.12
N LEU A 29 -6.81 6.79 1.13
CA LEU A 29 -7.79 7.85 0.92
C LEU A 29 -9.14 7.30 0.44
N PHE A 30 -9.12 6.33 -0.47
CA PHE A 30 -10.34 5.67 -0.94
C PHE A 30 -11.04 4.88 0.17
N LEU A 31 -10.27 4.30 1.09
CA LEU A 31 -10.81 3.61 2.26
C LEU A 31 -11.56 4.59 3.18
N VAL A 32 -10.92 5.71 3.52
CA VAL A 32 -11.55 6.78 4.32
C VAL A 32 -12.74 7.40 3.59
N LEU A 33 -12.64 7.59 2.27
CA LEU A 33 -13.73 8.10 1.44
C LEU A 33 -14.96 7.20 1.55
N GLY A 34 -14.81 5.87 1.53
CA GLY A 34 -15.94 4.96 1.73
C GLY A 34 -16.65 5.15 3.07
N PHE A 35 -15.89 5.37 4.16
CA PHE A 35 -16.46 5.70 5.48
C PHE A 35 -17.16 7.07 5.46
N VAL A 36 -16.51 8.10 4.92
CA VAL A 36 -17.11 9.44 4.85
C VAL A 36 -18.39 9.44 4.01
N LEU A 37 -18.41 8.74 2.86
CA LEU A 37 -19.58 8.62 2.01
C LEU A 37 -20.75 7.96 2.74
N TYR A 38 -20.52 6.91 3.51
CA TYR A 38 -21.57 6.31 4.33
C TYR A 38 -22.14 7.32 5.33
N GLY A 39 -21.27 8.02 6.07
CA GLY A 39 -21.71 9.02 7.04
C GLY A 39 -22.50 10.18 6.42
N LEU A 40 -22.14 10.60 5.20
CA LEU A 40 -22.84 11.65 4.45
C LEU A 40 -24.20 11.19 3.88
N PHE A 41 -24.31 9.93 3.43
CA PHE A 41 -25.56 9.42 2.84
C PHE A 41 -26.56 8.91 3.88
N TYR A 42 -26.08 8.37 5.01
CA TYR A 42 -26.91 7.76 6.04
C TYR A 42 -26.87 8.55 7.33
N SER A 43 -25.79 8.41 8.11
CA SER A 43 -25.57 9.15 9.35
C SER A 43 -24.19 8.82 9.92
N PHE A 44 -23.59 9.78 10.64
CA PHE A 44 -22.40 9.55 11.44
C PHE A 44 -22.69 8.97 12.84
N HIS A 45 -23.96 8.69 13.18
CA HIS A 45 -24.35 8.27 14.54
C HIS A 45 -23.64 7.00 15.01
N SER A 46 -23.39 6.04 14.11
CA SER A 46 -22.67 4.81 14.44
C SER A 46 -21.16 5.02 14.68
N TYR A 47 -20.60 6.19 14.33
CA TYR A 47 -19.16 6.46 14.42
C TYR A 47 -18.79 6.97 15.80
N THR A 48 -18.78 6.06 16.76
CA THR A 48 -18.32 6.35 18.12
C THR A 48 -16.85 6.81 18.12
N ILE A 49 -16.42 7.50 19.18
CA ILE A 49 -15.01 7.88 19.37
C ILE A 49 -14.11 6.64 19.28
N PHE A 50 -14.55 5.51 19.84
CA PHE A 50 -13.82 4.26 19.77
C PHE A 50 -13.64 3.77 18.32
N PHE A 51 -14.69 3.81 17.50
CA PHE A 51 -14.61 3.48 16.08
C PHE A 51 -13.57 4.36 15.36
N ILE A 52 -13.64 5.68 15.57
CA ILE A 52 -12.72 6.64 14.93
C ILE A 52 -11.28 6.38 15.34
N VAL A 53 -11.01 6.13 16.63
CA VAL A 53 -9.66 5.82 17.13
C VAL A 53 -9.13 4.53 16.52
N VAL A 54 -9.92 3.44 16.53
CA VAL A 54 -9.51 2.16 15.94
C VAL A 54 -9.20 2.30 14.45
N GLN A 55 -10.09 2.95 13.69
CA GLN A 55 -9.88 3.17 12.25
C GLN A 55 -8.65 4.04 12.00
N SER A 56 -8.42 5.08 12.81
CA SER A 56 -7.24 5.96 12.68
C SER A 56 -5.93 5.23 12.96
N VAL A 57 -5.91 4.37 13.98
CA VAL A 57 -4.74 3.54 14.30
C VAL A 57 -4.45 2.52 13.19
N LEU A 58 -5.48 1.84 12.69
CA LEU A 58 -5.34 0.89 11.58
C LEU A 58 -4.88 1.61 10.30
N LEU A 59 -5.45 2.79 10.00
CA LEU A 59 -5.02 3.62 8.88
C LEU A 59 -3.54 4.03 9.01
N ALA A 60 -3.12 4.50 10.19
CA ALA A 60 -1.72 4.84 10.45
C ALA A 60 -0.80 3.62 10.28
N SER A 61 -1.26 2.43 10.69
CA SER A 61 -0.49 1.19 10.55
C SER A 61 -0.23 0.81 9.08
N LEU A 62 -1.10 1.18 8.12
CA LEU A 62 -0.84 0.95 6.69
C LEU A 62 0.45 1.64 6.23
N PHE A 63 0.66 2.90 6.63
CA PHE A 63 1.87 3.65 6.30
C PHE A 63 3.12 3.08 6.99
N VAL A 64 2.96 2.58 8.23
CA VAL A 64 4.05 1.90 8.94
C VAL A 64 4.44 0.62 8.20
N VAL A 65 3.47 -0.17 7.73
CA VAL A 65 3.72 -1.38 6.94
C VAL A 65 4.46 -1.02 5.64
N ASP A 66 4.06 0.04 4.92
CA ASP A 66 4.77 0.47 3.72
C ASP A 66 6.25 0.75 3.97
N TYR A 67 6.55 1.49 5.04
CA TYR A 67 7.93 1.82 5.40
C TYR A 67 8.71 0.57 5.85
N VAL A 68 8.15 -0.20 6.78
CA VAL A 68 8.83 -1.35 7.39
C VAL A 68 9.03 -2.47 6.37
N SER A 69 8.05 -2.77 5.54
CA SER A 69 8.16 -3.86 4.57
C SER A 69 9.19 -3.58 3.48
N ASN A 70 9.26 -2.34 2.97
CA ASN A 70 10.31 -1.95 2.03
C ASN A 70 11.70 -1.98 2.68
N LEU A 71 11.82 -1.39 3.87
CA LEU A 71 13.06 -1.40 4.66
C LEU A 71 13.55 -2.83 4.94
N TYR A 72 12.65 -3.70 5.41
CA TYR A 72 12.97 -5.07 5.80
C TYR A 72 13.30 -5.93 4.58
N GLY A 73 12.54 -5.83 3.49
CA GLY A 73 12.80 -6.58 2.26
C GLY A 73 14.19 -6.29 1.68
N VAL A 74 14.55 -5.01 1.61
CA VAL A 74 15.86 -4.57 1.13
C VAL A 74 16.99 -4.95 2.10
N LYS A 75 16.84 -4.64 3.40
CA LYS A 75 17.90 -4.93 4.40
C LYS A 75 18.14 -6.42 4.59
N ARG A 76 17.10 -7.26 4.52
CA ARG A 76 17.23 -8.72 4.66
C ARG A 76 18.13 -9.34 3.59
N ARG A 77 18.25 -8.68 2.43
CA ARG A 77 19.15 -9.08 1.34
C ARG A 77 20.44 -8.26 1.29
N GLY A 78 20.77 -7.53 2.36
CA GLY A 78 21.99 -6.73 2.48
C GLY A 78 21.95 -5.39 1.76
N GLY A 79 20.78 -4.89 1.35
CA GLY A 79 20.65 -3.63 0.63
C GLY A 79 20.98 -2.40 1.47
N SER A 80 21.51 -1.38 0.80
CA SER A 80 21.88 -0.08 1.37
C SER A 80 20.70 0.89 1.38
N LYS A 81 20.91 2.09 1.94
CA LYS A 81 19.93 3.18 1.85
C LYS A 81 19.63 3.58 0.40
N ALA A 82 20.61 3.45 -0.51
CA ALA A 82 20.40 3.74 -1.92
C ALA A 82 19.39 2.79 -2.55
N ALA A 83 19.43 1.49 -2.20
CA ALA A 83 18.46 0.51 -2.67
C ALA A 83 17.02 0.82 -2.23
N ILE A 84 16.84 1.34 -1.01
CA ILE A 84 15.51 1.70 -0.46
C ILE A 84 14.92 2.89 -1.23
N TRP A 85 15.74 3.91 -1.48
CA TRP A 85 15.29 5.06 -2.29
C TRP A 85 15.09 4.66 -3.75
N GLY A 86 15.99 3.86 -4.31
CA GLY A 86 15.88 3.32 -5.66
C GLY A 86 14.61 2.48 -5.85
N SER A 87 14.29 1.60 -4.90
CA SER A 87 13.04 0.82 -4.95
C SER A 87 11.81 1.69 -4.89
N THR A 88 11.82 2.72 -4.02
CA THR A 88 10.68 3.63 -3.83
C THR A 88 10.44 4.46 -5.10
N ILE A 89 11.50 5.02 -5.68
CA ILE A 89 11.41 5.75 -6.96
C ILE A 89 10.95 4.81 -8.07
N GLY A 90 11.51 3.60 -8.12
CA GLY A 90 11.10 2.56 -9.07
C GLY A 90 9.63 2.17 -8.93
N LEU A 91 9.09 2.12 -7.71
CA LEU A 91 7.68 1.84 -7.44
C LEU A 91 6.77 2.95 -7.97
N LEU A 92 7.19 4.21 -7.81
CA LEU A 92 6.42 5.37 -8.22
C LEU A 92 6.49 5.60 -9.74
N VAL A 93 7.67 5.49 -10.34
CA VAL A 93 7.92 5.80 -11.75
C VAL A 93 7.69 4.59 -12.66
N GLY A 94 8.01 3.38 -12.19
CA GLY A 94 7.95 2.15 -12.95
C GLY A 94 6.63 1.92 -13.68
N PRO A 95 5.46 2.07 -13.03
CA PRO A 95 4.17 1.84 -13.70
C PRO A 95 3.85 2.85 -14.80
N PHE A 96 4.49 4.04 -14.82
CA PHE A 96 4.35 5.01 -15.91
C PHE A 96 5.21 4.66 -17.13
N VAL A 97 6.32 3.95 -16.92
CA VAL A 97 7.23 3.53 -18.01
C VAL A 97 6.76 2.22 -18.64
N ILE A 98 6.43 1.24 -17.79
CA ILE A 98 5.90 -0.06 -18.23
C ILE A 98 4.60 -0.30 -17.47
N PRO A 99 3.44 -0.04 -18.10
CA PRO A 99 2.15 -0.26 -17.45
C PRO A 99 2.03 -1.68 -16.91
N VAL A 100 1.47 -1.81 -15.70
CA VAL A 100 1.25 -3.09 -14.97
C VAL A 100 2.54 -3.79 -14.55
N ALA A 101 3.44 -4.15 -15.47
CA ALA A 101 4.68 -4.85 -15.14
C ALA A 101 5.64 -3.97 -14.32
N GLY A 102 5.61 -2.65 -14.53
CA GLY A 102 6.43 -1.68 -13.79
C GLY A 102 6.13 -1.59 -12.30
N ILE A 103 4.99 -2.11 -11.83
CA ILE A 103 4.67 -2.19 -10.39
C ILE A 103 5.62 -3.15 -9.67
N ILE A 104 5.95 -4.27 -10.32
CA ILE A 104 6.84 -5.30 -9.77
C ILE A 104 8.26 -5.07 -10.26
N ALA A 105 8.43 -4.80 -11.56
CA ALA A 105 9.73 -4.57 -12.18
C ALA A 105 10.36 -3.26 -11.72
N GLY A 106 9.57 -2.22 -11.45
CA GLY A 106 10.07 -0.90 -11.02
C GLY A 106 10.88 -0.98 -9.73
N PRO A 107 10.34 -1.49 -8.61
CA PRO A 107 11.07 -1.65 -7.36
C PRO A 107 12.31 -2.53 -7.49
N PHE A 108 12.26 -3.56 -8.34
CA PHE A 108 13.39 -4.43 -8.64
C PHE A 108 14.51 -3.67 -9.34
N ILE A 109 14.19 -3.07 -10.50
CA ILE A 109 15.15 -2.36 -11.37
C ILE A 109 15.72 -1.15 -10.63
N GLY A 110 14.87 -0.39 -9.93
CA GLY A 110 15.29 0.77 -9.16
C GLY A 110 16.28 0.42 -8.04
N ALA A 111 15.99 -0.64 -7.26
CA ALA A 111 16.91 -1.11 -6.23
C ALA A 111 18.21 -1.69 -6.82
N PHE A 112 18.11 -2.46 -7.91
CA PHE A 112 19.23 -3.06 -8.61
C PHE A 112 20.20 -2.01 -9.15
N LEU A 113 19.69 -1.02 -9.89
CA LEU A 113 20.49 0.06 -10.46
C LEU A 113 21.08 0.95 -9.36
N ALA A 114 20.33 1.25 -8.30
CA ALA A 114 20.85 2.02 -7.18
C ALA A 114 22.01 1.30 -6.48
N GLU A 115 21.94 -0.02 -6.29
CA GLU A 115 23.05 -0.80 -5.73
C GLU A 115 24.26 -0.90 -6.64
N LEU A 116 24.06 -1.01 -7.95
CA LEU A 116 25.17 -1.03 -8.91
C LEU A 116 25.90 0.31 -8.97
N VAL A 117 25.16 1.41 -9.11
CA VAL A 117 25.74 2.74 -9.37
C VAL A 117 26.20 3.42 -8.09
N ILE A 118 25.35 3.41 -7.05
CA ILE A 118 25.59 4.14 -5.80
C ILE A 118 26.19 3.20 -4.76
N GLY A 119 25.63 2.00 -4.61
CA GLY A 119 26.11 0.98 -3.68
C GLY A 119 27.44 0.34 -4.09
N ARG A 120 27.84 0.48 -5.38
CA ARG A 120 29.03 -0.12 -5.99
C ARG A 120 29.17 -1.61 -5.71
N LYS A 121 28.06 -2.33 -5.63
CA LYS A 121 28.05 -3.77 -5.37
C LYS A 121 28.24 -4.58 -6.64
N SER A 122 28.62 -5.85 -6.46
CA SER A 122 28.64 -6.80 -7.57
C SER A 122 27.24 -6.96 -8.18
N PRO A 123 27.12 -7.26 -9.48
CA PRO A 123 25.82 -7.51 -10.12
C PRO A 123 25.00 -8.61 -9.43
N MET A 124 25.67 -9.63 -8.90
CA MET A 124 25.01 -10.71 -8.17
C MET A 124 24.40 -10.23 -6.85
N ASP A 125 25.10 -9.38 -6.11
CA ASP A 125 24.59 -8.82 -4.85
C ASP A 125 23.47 -7.81 -5.10
N ALA A 126 23.62 -6.95 -6.12
CA ALA A 126 22.57 -6.02 -6.53
C ALA A 126 21.29 -6.76 -6.94
N PHE A 127 21.41 -7.89 -7.66
CA PHE A 127 20.27 -8.72 -8.04
C PHE A 127 19.53 -9.27 -6.81
N ARG A 128 20.27 -9.79 -5.82
CA ARG A 128 19.69 -10.29 -4.56
C ARG A 128 18.95 -9.18 -3.81
N VAL A 129 19.49 -7.96 -3.79
CA VAL A 129 18.85 -6.79 -3.19
C VAL A 129 17.57 -6.40 -3.96
N GLY A 130 17.62 -6.41 -5.29
CA GLY A 130 16.44 -6.19 -6.14
C GLY A 130 15.31 -7.17 -5.86
N VAL A 131 15.62 -8.46 -5.71
CA VAL A 131 14.63 -9.47 -5.28
C VAL A 131 14.09 -9.15 -3.88
N GLY A 132 14.95 -8.71 -2.96
CA GLY A 132 14.56 -8.28 -1.62
C GLY A 132 13.54 -7.13 -1.63
N SER A 133 13.72 -6.15 -2.51
CA SER A 133 12.79 -5.03 -2.72
C SER A 133 11.40 -5.51 -3.14
N VAL A 134 11.32 -6.40 -4.14
CA VAL A 134 10.04 -6.97 -4.60
C VAL A 134 9.35 -7.77 -3.51
N LEU A 135 10.10 -8.63 -2.80
CA LEU A 135 9.55 -9.40 -1.70
C LEU A 135 9.09 -8.51 -0.54
N GLY A 136 9.79 -7.40 -0.29
CA GLY A 136 9.39 -6.37 0.66
C GLY A 136 8.05 -5.75 0.27
N PHE A 137 7.92 -5.31 -0.99
CA PHE A 137 6.67 -4.74 -1.51
C PHE A 137 5.51 -5.74 -1.43
N LEU A 138 5.68 -6.96 -1.96
CA LEU A 138 4.63 -7.99 -1.96
C LEU A 138 4.24 -8.39 -0.54
N GLY A 139 5.23 -8.57 0.35
CA GLY A 139 4.97 -8.89 1.76
C GLY A 139 4.19 -7.79 2.48
N GLY A 140 4.55 -6.52 2.24
CA GLY A 140 3.80 -5.38 2.76
C GLY A 140 2.38 -5.30 2.21
N THR A 141 2.21 -5.56 0.91
CA THR A 141 0.88 -5.62 0.27
C THR A 141 -0.02 -6.68 0.91
N VAL A 142 0.48 -7.88 1.20
CA VAL A 142 -0.30 -8.93 1.89
C VAL A 142 -0.77 -8.46 3.27
N VAL A 143 0.12 -7.86 4.08
CA VAL A 143 -0.25 -7.34 5.40
C VAL A 143 -1.29 -6.23 5.29
N LYS A 144 -1.13 -5.32 4.32
CA LYS A 144 -2.11 -4.24 4.08
C LYS A 144 -3.48 -4.77 3.64
N ILE A 145 -3.55 -5.83 2.84
CA ILE A 145 -4.82 -6.47 2.47
C ILE A 145 -5.56 -6.92 3.74
N VAL A 146 -4.86 -7.57 4.67
CA VAL A 146 -5.46 -8.03 5.94
C VAL A 146 -5.96 -6.84 6.77
N ILE A 147 -5.15 -5.79 6.91
CA ILE A 147 -5.55 -4.58 7.64
C ILE A 147 -6.79 -3.93 7.01
N GLN A 148 -6.82 -3.76 5.68
CA GLN A 148 -7.97 -3.19 4.98
C GLN A 148 -9.24 -4.04 5.15
N LEU A 149 -9.11 -5.37 5.08
CA LEU A 149 -10.24 -6.27 5.33
C LEU A 149 -10.77 -6.13 6.76
N ILE A 150 -9.90 -6.02 7.76
CA ILE A 150 -10.30 -5.78 9.16
C ILE A 150 -11.02 -4.43 9.28
N MET A 151 -10.48 -3.38 8.66
CA MET A 151 -11.07 -2.04 8.69
C MET A 151 -12.48 -2.01 8.09
N ILE A 152 -12.66 -2.63 6.91
CA ILE A 152 -13.96 -2.73 6.23
C ILE A 152 -14.91 -3.65 7.00
N GLY A 153 -14.43 -4.79 7.50
CA GLY A 153 -15.25 -5.72 8.29
C GLY A 153 -15.76 -5.08 9.57
N TYR A 154 -14.91 -4.34 10.29
CA TYR A 154 -15.30 -3.61 11.48
C TYR A 154 -16.27 -2.46 11.16
N PHE A 155 -16.05 -1.75 10.05
CA PHE A 155 -17.00 -0.76 9.55
C PHE A 155 -18.37 -1.39 9.30
N LEU A 156 -18.45 -2.47 8.52
CA LEU A 156 -19.70 -3.16 8.21
C LEU A 156 -20.42 -3.65 9.47
N TYR A 157 -19.69 -4.18 10.46
CA TYR A 157 -20.24 -4.61 11.74
C TYR A 157 -20.88 -3.45 12.54
N VAL A 158 -20.37 -2.23 12.40
CA VAL A 158 -20.88 -1.05 13.11
C VAL A 158 -22.06 -0.40 12.39
N VAL A 159 -22.17 -0.56 11.07
CA VAL A 159 -23.18 0.15 10.26
C VAL A 159 -24.37 -0.69 9.81
N LEU A 160 -24.28 -2.01 9.90
CA LEU A 160 -25.36 -2.97 9.62
C LEU A 160 -26.00 -3.44 10.93
#